data_AF-A0A7Y2YPR6-F1
#
_entry.id   AF-A0A7Y2YPR6-F1
#
_cell.length_a   1.000
_cell.length_b   1.000
_cell.length_c   1.000
_cell.angle_alpha   90.00
_cell.angle_beta   90.00
_cell.angle_gamma   90.00
#
_symmetry.space_group_name_H-M   'P 1'
#
loop_
_entity.id
_entity.type
_entity.pdbx_description
1 polymer ?
#
loop_
_entity_poly.entity_id
_entity_poly.type
_entity_poly.pdbx_seq_one_letter_code
_entity_poly.pdbx_strand_id
1 'polypeptide(L)'
;KEAEKKEEELKEKEKLLEEKLEAKEDARKSYIKAKKKYEDKRDKYEKLKNKGKLSPRDEEKWQERLKDLQEELEEAKTKFDKLNQ
;
A
#
# COMPACT_ATOMS: atom_id res chain seq x y z
N LYS A 1 -31.81 -27.79 -16.74
CA LYS A 1 -30.46 -28.39 -16.66
C LYS A 1 -29.38 -27.54 -17.32
N GLU A 2 -29.40 -27.25 -18.63
CA GLU A 2 -28.36 -26.37 -19.24
C GLU A 2 -28.49 -24.89 -18.84
N ALA A 3 -29.71 -24.38 -18.71
CA ALA A 3 -29.94 -23.00 -18.25
C ALA A 3 -29.44 -22.79 -16.80
N GLU A 4 -29.71 -23.76 -15.91
CA GLU A 4 -29.25 -23.73 -14.52
C GLU A 4 -27.72 -23.76 -14.41
N LYS A 5 -27.05 -24.63 -15.19
CA LYS A 5 -25.57 -24.65 -15.22
C LYS A 5 -24.98 -23.32 -15.67
N LYS A 6 -25.54 -22.71 -16.72
CA LYS A 6 -25.08 -21.38 -17.19
C LYS A 6 -25.32 -20.30 -16.14
N GLU A 7 -26.42 -20.37 -15.40
CA GLU A 7 -26.71 -19.44 -14.31
C GLU A 7 -25.69 -19.59 -13.16
N GLU A 8 -25.35 -20.82 -12.78
CA GLU A 8 -24.32 -21.08 -11.76
C GLU A 8 -22.94 -20.57 -12.20
N GLU A 9 -22.53 -20.88 -13.43
CA GLU A 9 -21.26 -20.39 -13.98
C GLU A 9 -21.19 -18.85 -14.04
N LEU A 10 -22.31 -18.19 -14.32
CA LEU A 10 -22.38 -16.72 -14.32
C LEU A 10 -22.25 -16.16 -12.90
N LYS A 11 -22.94 -16.75 -11.91
CA LYS A 11 -22.83 -16.34 -10.51
C LYS A 11 -21.42 -16.52 -9.96
N GLU A 12 -20.75 -17.63 -10.30
CA GLU A 12 -19.35 -17.85 -9.90
C GLU A 12 -18.42 -16.80 -10.51
N LYS A 13 -18.59 -16.48 -11.79
CA LYS A 13 -17.82 -15.41 -12.46
C LYS A 13 -18.06 -14.05 -11.82
N GLU A 14 -19.31 -13.73 -11.51
CA GLU A 14 -19.68 -12.46 -10.87
C GLU A 14 -19.02 -12.34 -9.50
N LYS A 15 -19.09 -13.39 -8.68
CA LYS A 15 -18.42 -13.44 -7.38
C LYS A 15 -16.90 -13.27 -7.49
N LEU A 16 -16.25 -13.98 -8.42
CA LEU A 16 -14.81 -13.86 -8.64
C LEU A 16 -14.40 -12.47 -9.12
N LEU A 17 -15.26 -11.77 -9.87
CA LEU A 17 -15.02 -10.39 -10.28
C LEU A 17 -15.15 -9.44 -9.10
N GLU A 18 -16.16 -9.62 -8.25
CA GLU A 18 -16.36 -8.82 -7.04
C GLU A 18 -15.16 -8.95 -6.07
N GLU A 19 -14.72 -10.18 -5.78
CA GLU A 19 -13.55 -10.46 -4.94
C GLU A 19 -12.27 -9.81 -5.50
N LYS A 20 -12.10 -9.83 -6.84
CA LYS A 20 -10.97 -9.16 -7.51
C LYS A 20 -11.05 -7.64 -7.38
N LEU A 21 -12.24 -7.05 -7.49
CA LEU A 21 -12.43 -5.62 -7.34
C LEU A 21 -12.15 -5.18 -5.90
N GLU A 22 -12.66 -5.91 -4.91
CA GLU A 22 -12.39 -5.64 -3.50
C GLU A 22 -10.89 -5.71 -3.19
N ALA A 23 -10.21 -6.76 -3.65
CA ALA A 23 -8.75 -6.90 -3.47
C ALA A 23 -7.97 -5.73 -4.09
N LYS A 24 -8.37 -5.26 -5.28
CA LYS A 24 -7.78 -4.08 -5.93
C LYS A 24 -7.99 -2.81 -5.12
N GLU A 25 -9.20 -2.58 -4.62
CA GLU A 25 -9.50 -1.40 -3.80
C GLU A 25 -8.70 -1.39 -2.51
N ASP A 26 -8.60 -2.53 -1.83
CA ASP A 26 -7.85 -2.65 -0.59
C ASP A 26 -6.35 -2.47 -0.79
N ALA A 27 -5.80 -3.02 -1.88
CA ALA A 27 -4.41 -2.77 -2.25
C ALA A 27 -4.17 -1.29 -2.56
N ARG A 28 -5.11 -0.62 -3.25
CA ARG A 28 -5.03 0.83 -3.52
C ARG A 28 -5.04 1.64 -2.24
N LYS A 29 -5.98 1.37 -1.33
CA LYS A 29 -6.08 2.05 -0.03
C LYS A 29 -4.80 1.84 0.79
N SER A 30 -4.27 0.63 0.80
CA SER A 30 -3.02 0.30 1.51
C SER A 30 -1.83 1.07 0.94
N TYR A 31 -1.66 1.08 -0.38
CA TYR A 31 -0.60 1.84 -1.05
C TYR A 31 -0.68 3.34 -0.74
N ILE A 32 -1.87 3.96 -0.89
CA ILE A 32 -2.06 5.38 -0.60
C ILE A 32 -1.73 5.69 0.88
N LYS A 33 -2.16 4.83 1.80
CA LYS A 33 -1.88 4.99 3.24
C LYS A 33 -0.38 4.90 3.55
N ALA A 34 0.32 3.92 2.98
CA ALA A 34 1.76 3.75 3.14
C ALA A 34 2.52 4.96 2.56
N LYS A 35 2.12 5.42 1.36
CA LYS A 35 2.70 6.59 0.70
C LYS A 35 2.60 7.84 1.56
N LYS A 36 1.39 8.14 2.05
CA LYS A 36 1.15 9.30 2.92
C LYS A 36 1.97 9.20 4.22
N LYS A 37 2.02 8.03 4.85
CA LYS A 37 2.79 7.79 6.07
C LYS A 37 4.29 8.04 5.85
N TYR A 38 4.84 7.56 4.74
CA TYR A 38 6.24 7.79 4.38
C TYR A 38 6.51 9.29 4.13
N GLU A 39 5.70 9.95 3.29
CA GLU A 39 5.84 11.38 2.97
C GLU A 39 5.76 12.26 4.23
N ASP A 40 4.76 12.05 5.08
CA ASP A 40 4.60 12.81 6.33
C ASP A 40 5.81 12.68 7.27
N LYS A 41 6.42 11.48 7.34
CA LYS A 41 7.60 11.23 8.19
C LYS A 41 8.86 11.79 7.57
N ARG A 42 9.04 11.66 6.25
CA ARG A 42 10.16 12.25 5.51
C ARG A 42 10.17 13.76 5.67
N ASP A 43 9.02 14.41 5.48
CA ASP A 43 8.89 15.87 5.62
C ASP A 43 9.16 16.33 7.05
N LYS A 44 8.73 15.56 8.06
CA LYS A 44 9.04 15.85 9.46
C LYS A 44 10.54 15.72 9.75
N TYR A 45 11.18 14.68 9.23
CA TYR A 45 12.61 14.48 9.35
C TYR A 45 13.40 15.62 8.71
N GLU A 46 13.08 16.00 7.47
CA GLU A 46 13.74 17.12 6.77
C GLU A 46 13.60 18.43 7.55
N LYS A 47 12.41 18.71 8.11
CA LYS A 47 12.18 19.89 8.97
C LYS A 47 13.03 19.86 10.24
N LEU A 48 13.25 18.69 10.84
CA LEU A 48 14.08 18.57 12.05
C LEU A 48 15.57 18.70 11.72
N LYS A 49 16.00 18.07 10.63
CA LYS A 49 17.37 18.13 10.11
C LYS A 49 17.77 19.55 9.74
N ASN A 50 16.92 20.25 8.97
CA ASN A 50 17.17 21.64 8.55
C ASN A 50 17.20 22.61 9.74
N LYS A 51 16.53 22.29 10.85
CA LYS A 51 16.58 23.08 12.08
C LYS A 51 17.77 22.73 12.98
N GLY A 52 18.62 21.77 12.59
CA GLY A 52 19.71 21.26 13.43
C GLY A 52 19.21 20.60 14.73
N LYS A 53 17.97 20.12 14.76
CA LYS A 53 17.32 19.55 15.95
C LYS A 53 17.54 18.05 16.12
N LEU A 54 18.40 17.46 15.31
CA LEU A 54 18.73 16.04 15.37
C LEU A 54 20.16 15.87 15.87
N SER A 55 20.31 15.12 16.96
CA SER A 55 21.61 14.57 17.32
C SER A 55 22.01 13.49 16.29
N PRO A 56 23.30 13.12 16.18
CA PRO A 56 23.71 12.04 15.29
C PRO A 56 22.94 10.73 15.55
N ARG A 57 22.69 10.41 16.82
CA ARG A 57 21.93 9.22 17.20
C ARG A 57 20.45 9.31 16.83
N ASP A 58 19.86 10.50 16.87
CA ASP A 58 18.48 10.69 16.44
C ASP A 58 18.37 10.63 14.91
N GLU A 59 19.36 11.16 14.20
CA GLU A 59 19.48 11.06 12.74
C GLU A 59 19.46 9.58 12.30
N GLU A 60 20.25 8.72 12.94
CA GLU A 60 20.29 7.28 12.68
C GLU A 60 18.91 6.64 12.88
N LYS A 61 18.23 6.93 14.00
CA LYS A 61 16.87 6.40 14.26
C LYS A 61 15.85 6.89 13.25
N TRP A 62 15.99 8.12 12.75
CA TRP A 62 15.11 8.63 11.71
C TRP A 62 15.35 7.95 10.37
N GLN A 63 16.61 7.74 10.01
CA GLN A 63 17.00 7.00 8.80
C GLN A 63 16.44 5.57 8.82
N GLU A 64 16.60 4.85 9.92
CA GLU A 64 16.05 3.49 10.10
C GLU A 64 14.53 3.48 9.92
N ARG A 65 13.82 4.38 10.61
CA ARG A 65 12.36 4.50 10.46
C ARG A 65 11.92 4.83 9.04
N LEU A 66 12.64 5.70 8.33
CA LEU A 66 12.30 6.05 6.96
C LEU A 66 12.54 4.87 6.01
N LYS A 67 13.58 4.07 6.27
CA LYS A 67 13.84 2.84 5.53
C LYS A 67 12.70 1.84 5.70
N ASP A 68 12.27 1.56 6.94
CA ASP A 68 11.16 0.64 7.21
C ASP A 68 9.87 1.09 6.49
N LEU A 69 9.58 2.40 6.53
CA LEU A 69 8.40 2.96 5.85
C LEU A 69 8.50 2.93 4.33
N GLN A 70 9.72 3.03 3.79
CA GLN A 70 9.96 2.89 2.36
C GLN A 70 9.75 1.44 1.92
N GLU A 71 10.20 0.47 2.72
CA GLU A 71 9.95 -0.95 2.47
C GLU A 71 8.43 -1.26 2.52
N GLU A 72 7.71 -0.78 3.54
CA GLU A 72 6.24 -0.88 3.62
C GLU A 72 5.55 -0.29 2.37
N LEU A 73 6.05 0.85 1.86
CA LEU A 73 5.52 1.51 0.67
C LEU A 73 5.75 0.68 -0.59
N GLU A 74 6.96 0.14 -0.80
CA GLU A 74 7.29 -0.66 -1.97
C GLU A 74 6.54 -2.00 -1.98
N GLU A 75 6.33 -2.63 -0.82
CA GLU A 75 5.50 -3.83 -0.70
C GLU A 75 4.04 -3.54 -1.08
N ALA A 76 3.47 -2.47 -0.53
CA ALA A 76 2.09 -2.07 -0.84
C ALA A 76 1.93 -1.71 -2.32
N LYS A 77 2.92 -1.04 -2.91
CA LYS A 77 2.96 -0.71 -4.34
C LYS A 77 3.03 -1.97 -5.19
N THR A 78 3.92 -2.90 -4.87
CA THR A 78 4.07 -4.17 -5.59
C THR A 78 2.76 -4.98 -5.57
N LYS A 79 2.08 -5.03 -4.42
CA LYS A 79 0.77 -5.69 -4.30
C LYS A 79 -0.29 -4.99 -5.16
N PHE A 80 -0.33 -3.65 -5.14
CA PHE A 80 -1.24 -2.87 -5.96
C PHE A 80 -0.97 -3.08 -7.46
N ASP A 81 0.28 -3.02 -7.91
CA ASP A 81 0.66 -3.20 -9.31
C ASP A 81 0.31 -4.62 -9.79
N LYS A 82 0.65 -5.64 -9.00
CA LYS A 82 0.34 -7.05 -9.32
C LYS A 82 -1.16 -7.30 -9.49
N LEU A 83 -2.00 -6.61 -8.74
CA LEU A 83 -3.45 -6.76 -8.85
C LEU A 83 -4.03 -5.98 -10.05
N ASN A 84 -3.32 -5.01 -10.61
CA ASN A 84 -3.78 -4.17 -11.73
C ASN A 84 -3.16 -4.51 -13.09
N GLN A 85 -2.22 -5.47 -13.14
CA GLN A 85 -1.76 -6.12 -14.38
C GLN A 85 -2.84 -7.04 -14.95
#